data_AF-A0A353RPN0-F1
#
_entry.id   AF-A0A353RPN0-F1
#
_cell.length_a   1.000
_cell.length_b   1.000
_cell.length_c   1.000
_cell.angle_alpha   90.00
_cell.angle_beta   90.00
_cell.angle_gamma   90.00
#
_symmetry.space_group_name_H-M   'P 1'
#
loop_
_entity.id
_entity.type
_entity.pdbx_description
1 polymer ?
#
loop_
_entity_poly.entity_id
_entity_poly.type
_entity_poly.pdbx_seq_one_letter_code
_entity_poly.pdbx_strand_id
1 'polypeptide(L)'
;SSNGTETILEYTESDVINPTDQPNRIGVLANGSHFEFYINGVKVGEADDSTYLDAGTYGFVTMSAGTVNFKTSVDSLKYWVLP
;
A
#
# COMPACT_ATOMS: atom_id res chain seq x y z
N SER A 1 -18.93 2.14 16.83
CA SER A 1 -17.72 2.03 16.00
C SER A 1 -18.14 2.07 14.54
N SER A 2 -17.74 3.08 13.78
CA SER A 2 -17.92 3.07 12.33
C SER A 2 -16.74 2.35 11.70
N ASN A 3 -16.97 1.23 11.04
CA ASN A 3 -15.99 0.60 10.17
C ASN A 3 -15.88 1.47 8.90
N GLY A 4 -15.00 2.47 8.92
CA GLY A 4 -14.74 3.37 7.80
C GLY A 4 -13.32 3.19 7.27
N THR A 5 -13.12 3.54 6.01
CA THR A 5 -11.79 3.66 5.41
C THR A 5 -11.38 5.13 5.40
N GLU A 6 -10.14 5.42 5.78
CA GLU A 6 -9.53 6.74 5.65
C GLU A 6 -8.46 6.70 4.57
N THR A 7 -8.52 7.66 3.64
CA THR A 7 -7.47 7.83 2.62
C THR A 7 -6.41 8.77 3.18
N ILE A 8 -5.22 8.24 3.46
CA ILE A 8 -4.08 9.03 3.95
C ILE A 8 -3.19 9.55 2.81
N LEU A 9 -3.26 8.93 1.63
CA LEU A 9 -2.59 9.37 0.42
C LEU A 9 -3.53 9.21 -0.76
N GLU A 10 -3.78 10.29 -1.48
CA GLU A 10 -4.64 10.28 -2.65
C GLU A 10 -4.02 9.47 -3.81
N TYR A 11 -4.90 8.91 -4.64
CA TYR A 11 -4.47 8.21 -5.85
C TYR A 11 -3.67 9.15 -6.77
N THR A 12 -2.52 8.67 -7.23
CA THR A 12 -1.66 9.37 -8.20
C THR A 12 -1.13 8.39 -9.23
N GLU A 13 -1.02 8.83 -10.49
CA GLU A 13 -0.38 8.05 -11.55
C GLU A 13 1.13 7.92 -11.29
N SER A 14 1.72 6.81 -11.74
CA SER A 14 3.12 6.52 -11.47
C SER A 14 3.76 5.78 -12.63
N ASP A 15 4.76 6.41 -13.25
CA ASP A 15 5.55 5.84 -14.35
C ASP A 15 6.47 4.68 -13.91
N VAL A 16 6.62 4.44 -12.61
CA VAL A 16 7.45 3.34 -12.09
C VAL A 16 6.72 2.00 -12.02
N ILE A 17 5.44 1.95 -12.40
CA ILE A 17 4.66 0.71 -12.48
C ILE A 17 5.08 -0.06 -13.73
N ASN A 18 5.40 -1.35 -13.55
CA ASN A 18 5.73 -2.22 -14.66
C ASN A 18 4.51 -2.43 -15.58
N PRO A 19 4.74 -2.74 -16.87
CA PRO A 19 3.67 -3.10 -17.80
C PRO A 19 2.79 -4.24 -17.29
N THR A 20 1.62 -4.39 -17.92
CA THR A 20 0.69 -5.50 -17.66
C THR A 20 1.42 -6.85 -17.66
N ASP A 21 1.01 -7.73 -16.76
CA ASP A 21 1.54 -9.09 -16.55
C ASP A 21 2.97 -9.19 -15.97
N GLN A 22 3.56 -8.07 -15.54
CA GLN A 22 4.81 -8.07 -14.79
C GLN A 22 4.57 -7.78 -13.30
N PRO A 23 5.28 -8.46 -12.37
CA PRO A 23 5.13 -8.20 -10.95
C PRO A 23 5.66 -6.81 -10.59
N ASN A 24 5.00 -6.17 -9.63
CA ASN A 24 5.50 -4.96 -8.98
C ASN A 24 5.83 -5.27 -7.52
N ARG A 25 6.92 -4.69 -7.00
CA ARG A 25 7.21 -4.71 -5.56
C ARG A 25 6.60 -3.47 -4.92
N ILE A 26 5.68 -3.68 -3.99
CA ILE A 26 5.09 -2.61 -3.18
C ILE A 26 5.78 -2.57 -1.82
N GLY A 27 6.15 -1.37 -1.37
CA GLY A 27 6.77 -1.15 -0.07
C GLY A 27 6.08 -0.02 0.69
N VAL A 28 5.97 -0.19 2.01
CA VAL A 28 5.52 0.86 2.93
C VAL A 28 6.56 0.91 4.05
N LEU A 29 7.15 2.08 4.27
CA LEU A 29 7.93 2.37 5.46
C LEU A 29 7.02 3.11 6.43
N ALA A 30 6.67 2.48 7.54
CA ALA A 30 5.89 3.10 8.60
C ALA A 30 6.83 3.45 9.77
N ASN A 31 6.99 4.74 10.06
CA ASN A 31 7.80 5.25 11.15
C ASN A 31 6.98 6.22 12.02
N GLY A 32 6.40 5.70 13.10
CA GLY A 32 5.47 6.46 13.93
C GLY A 32 4.26 6.90 13.11
N SER A 33 4.00 8.20 13.06
CA SER A 33 2.92 8.79 12.26
C SER A 33 3.29 9.01 10.79
N HIS A 34 4.55 8.81 10.40
CA HIS A 34 5.03 9.11 9.06
C HIS A 34 5.13 7.84 8.21
N PHE A 35 4.51 7.88 7.03
CA PHE A 35 4.47 6.77 6.09
C PHE A 35 5.10 7.17 4.76
N GLU A 36 6.01 6.34 4.25
CA GLU A 36 6.53 6.48 2.90
C GLU A 36 6.14 5.26 2.05
N PHE A 37 5.77 5.53 0.80
CA PHE A 37 5.25 4.53 -0.13
C PHE A 37 6.21 4.33 -1.29
N TYR A 38 6.41 3.07 -1.66
CA TYR A 38 7.38 2.67 -2.65
C TYR A 38 6.77 1.73 -3.69
N ILE A 39 7.11 1.95 -4.96
CA ILE A 39 6.83 1.03 -6.06
C ILE A 39 8.17 0.70 -6.72
N ASN A 40 8.47 -0.59 -6.84
CA ASN A 40 9.70 -1.09 -7.45
C ASN A 40 10.99 -0.49 -6.84
N GLY A 41 10.94 -0.14 -5.55
CA GLY A 41 12.06 0.46 -4.82
C GLY A 41 12.20 1.98 -4.96
N VAL A 42 11.34 2.64 -5.72
CA VAL A 42 11.30 4.11 -5.87
C VAL A 42 10.23 4.68 -4.94
N LYS A 43 10.57 5.73 -4.16
CA LYS A 43 9.59 6.46 -3.33
C LYS A 43 8.61 7.18 -4.26
N VAL A 44 7.32 6.91 -4.10
CA VAL A 44 6.24 7.49 -4.92
C VAL A 44 5.32 8.44 -4.15
N GLY A 45 5.47 8.50 -2.82
CA GLY A 45 4.72 9.42 -1.99
C GLY A 45 5.00 9.23 -0.50
N GLU A 46 4.42 10.11 0.29
CA GLU A 46 4.46 10.07 1.75
C GLU A 46 3.18 10.69 2.33
N ALA A 47 2.85 10.30 3.56
CA ALA A 47 1.72 10.84 4.31
C ALA A 47 2.00 10.82 5.81
N ASP A 48 1.42 11.76 6.54
CA ASP A 48 1.40 11.77 8.00
C ASP A 48 -0.02 11.43 8.48
N ASP A 49 -0.15 10.43 9.35
CA ASP A 49 -1.38 10.10 10.06
C ASP A 49 -1.12 9.92 11.56
N SER A 50 -1.83 10.68 12.38
CA SER A 50 -1.77 10.61 13.85
C SER A 50 -3.04 10.03 14.47
N THR A 51 -3.93 9.45 13.66
CA THR A 51 -5.24 8.95 14.10
C THR A 51 -5.11 7.60 14.80
N TYR A 52 -4.23 6.72 14.29
CA TYR A 52 -4.01 5.37 14.83
C TYR A 52 -2.54 5.12 15.17
N LEU A 53 -2.14 5.48 16.39
CA LEU A 53 -0.75 5.39 16.84
C LEU A 53 -0.36 4.01 17.40
N ASP A 54 -1.34 3.16 17.71
CA ASP A 54 -1.12 1.83 18.28
C ASP A 54 -0.78 0.80 17.19
N ALA A 55 -0.06 -0.26 17.57
CA ALA A 55 0.25 -1.36 16.66
C ALA A 55 -1.02 -2.01 16.10
N GLY A 56 -1.02 -2.27 14.79
CA GLY A 56 -2.17 -2.82 14.07
C GLY A 56 -1.81 -4.01 13.17
N THR A 57 -2.76 -4.38 12.32
CA THR A 57 -2.57 -5.39 11.26
C THR A 57 -2.32 -4.73 9.92
N TYR A 58 -1.68 -5.47 9.00
CA TYR A 58 -1.44 -5.02 7.63
C TYR A 58 -1.83 -6.13 6.65
N GLY A 59 -2.19 -5.74 5.42
CA GLY A 59 -2.58 -6.67 4.38
C GLY A 59 -3.02 -5.95 3.11
N PHE A 60 -3.36 -6.73 2.08
CA PHE A 60 -3.88 -6.21 0.83
C PHE A 60 -5.40 -6.37 0.80
N VAL A 61 -6.11 -5.33 0.36
CA VAL A 61 -7.52 -5.39 0.04
C VAL A 61 -7.65 -5.26 -1.47
N THR A 62 -8.37 -6.18 -2.09
CA THR A 62 -8.62 -6.18 -3.53
C THR A 62 -10.13 -6.13 -3.79
N MET A 63 -10.56 -5.24 -4.67
CA MET A 63 -11.96 -5.05 -5.02
C MET A 63 -12.06 -4.92 -6.54
N SER A 64 -12.98 -5.67 -7.15
CA SER A 64 -13.28 -5.54 -8.59
C SER A 64 -14.55 -4.74 -8.80
N ALA A 65 -14.50 -3.67 -9.58
CA ALA A 65 -15.69 -2.94 -10.02
C ALA A 65 -15.93 -3.21 -11.52
N GLY A 66 -16.60 -4.32 -11.84
CA GLY A 66 -17.07 -4.61 -13.20
C GLY A 66 -16.11 -5.35 -14.14
N THR A 67 -14.90 -5.70 -13.70
CA THR A 67 -13.96 -6.50 -14.50
C THR A 67 -14.20 -8.00 -14.31
N VAL A 68 -14.58 -8.69 -15.40
CA VAL A 68 -14.71 -10.15 -15.42
C VAL A 68 -13.30 -10.78 -15.33
N ASN A 69 -13.13 -11.78 -14.47
CA ASN A 69 -11.86 -12.50 -14.23
C ASN A 69 -10.71 -11.64 -13.66
N PHE A 70 -11.03 -10.60 -12.88
CA PHE A 70 -10.00 -9.87 -12.15
C PHE A 70 -9.28 -10.78 -11.14
N LYS A 71 -7.96 -10.87 -11.26
CA LYS A 71 -7.11 -11.70 -10.39
C LYS A 71 -5.98 -10.85 -9.83
N THR A 72 -5.87 -10.82 -8.51
CA THR A 72 -4.68 -10.35 -7.81
C THR A 72 -3.86 -11.57 -7.39
N SER A 73 -2.54 -11.53 -7.57
CA SER A 73 -1.63 -12.56 -7.08
C SER A 73 -0.54 -11.91 -6.25
N VAL A 74 -0.27 -12.48 -5.08
CA VAL A 74 0.77 -12.02 -4.15
C VAL A 74 1.72 -13.19 -3.93
N ASP A 75 2.99 -13.00 -4.31
CA ASP A 75 4.02 -14.04 -4.17
C ASP A 75 4.64 -14.02 -2.77
N SER A 76 4.95 -12.84 -2.23
CA SER A 76 5.50 -12.70 -0.88
C SER A 76 4.97 -11.46 -0.14
N LEU A 77 4.69 -11.64 1.15
CA LEU A 77 4.41 -10.58 2.10
C LEU A 77 5.42 -10.69 3.24
N LYS A 78 6.20 -9.63 3.46
CA LYS A 78 7.26 -9.57 4.47
C LYS A 78 7.13 -8.26 5.23
N TYR A 79 7.48 -8.28 6.50
CA TYR A 79 7.54 -7.10 7.36
C TYR A 79 8.82 -7.15 8.19
N TRP A 80 9.30 -5.97 8.59
CA TRP A 80 10.45 -5.82 9.47
C TRP A 80 10.15 -4.70 10.47
N VAL A 81 10.56 -4.88 11.71
CA VAL A 81 10.48 -3.84 12.74
C VAL A 81 11.68 -2.90 12.55
N LEU A 82 11.44 -1.59 12.65
CA LEU A 82 12.50 -0.60 12.60
C LEU A 82 13.40 -0.72 13.86
N PRO A 83 14.71 -0.46 13.73
CA PRO A 83 15.65 -0.56 14.84
C PRO A 83 15.38 0.45 15.95
#